data_AF-A0A165S7E5-F1
#
_entry.id   AF-A0A165S7E5-F1
#
_cell.length_a   1.000
_cell.length_b   1.000
_cell.length_c   1.000
_cell.angle_alpha   90.00
_cell.angle_beta   90.00
_cell.angle_gamma   90.00
#
_symmetry.space_group_name_H-M   'P 1'
#
loop_
_entity.id
_entity.type
_entity.pdbx_description
1 polymer ?
#
loop_
_entity_poly.entity_id
_entity_poly.type
_entity_poly.pdbx_seq_one_letter_code
_entity_poly.pdbx_strand_id
1 'polypeptide(L)'
;MPLLGQVNYKEYGFPTIHVLMVVCDSFLLLSIAKTFFLTKVRRLQLLCTAGIALLPLLFGLSRGTIVILLLGILMLFLLTLRKKITIKVGVVIGLLLLFGLYLFGITGNYRMNHDYGHTENLTESSLILSIGKATNKFTDSNIPKPFYWTYIYATSPIANFRYNTELSSPTASTANIGEFLVTNFFPDFISKRIYPTYEDDYQAWLMTNEFTVTTAFTLPYTFLGWMGVCVFLIYVLLFPIVYLELIRKFAPGYFDLALVLTSTIYVLMPFSNFFSFSALSMQLFLPFICGLFSQKKSIKQNYEREEA
;
A
#
# COMPACT_ATOMS: atom_id res chain seq x y z
N MET A 1 14.18 -2.53 -26.78
CA MET A 1 13.12 -1.51 -26.63
C MET A 1 12.59 -1.61 -25.21
N PRO A 2 12.71 -0.55 -24.41
CA PRO A 2 13.34 -0.72 -23.13
C PRO A 2 12.35 -1.18 -22.07
N LEU A 3 12.73 -2.27 -21.41
CA LEU A 3 12.27 -2.75 -20.10
C LEU A 3 12.31 -1.67 -18.98
N LEU A 4 12.72 -0.45 -19.29
CA LEU A 4 12.99 0.67 -18.39
C LEU A 4 12.57 2.04 -18.96
N GLY A 5 11.84 2.11 -20.08
CA GLY A 5 11.22 3.35 -20.54
C GLY A 5 9.88 3.61 -19.85
N GLN A 6 9.54 4.87 -19.57
CA GLN A 6 8.16 5.25 -19.22
C GLN A 6 7.28 5.04 -20.45
N VAL A 7 6.66 3.87 -20.58
CA VAL A 7 5.52 3.70 -21.48
C VAL A 7 4.32 4.29 -20.76
N ASN A 8 3.70 5.30 -21.36
CA ASN A 8 2.47 5.87 -20.85
C ASN A 8 1.35 4.83 -21.04
N TYR A 9 0.97 4.14 -19.97
CA TYR A 9 -0.07 3.09 -19.98
C TYR A 9 -1.45 3.62 -20.44
N LYS A 10 -1.63 4.95 -20.54
CA LYS A 10 -2.80 5.56 -21.18
C LYS A 10 -2.86 5.36 -22.71
N GLU A 11 -1.74 4.96 -23.33
CA GLU A 11 -1.62 4.83 -24.79
C GLU A 11 -1.88 3.41 -25.31
N TYR A 12 -2.07 2.42 -24.44
CA TYR A 12 -2.34 1.03 -24.84
C TYR A 12 -3.22 0.26 -23.84
N GLY A 13 -4.21 -0.48 -24.34
CA GLY A 13 -5.09 -1.38 -23.56
C GLY A 13 -6.43 -0.78 -23.15
N PHE A 14 -7.31 -1.63 -22.58
CA PHE A 14 -8.59 -1.20 -21.98
C PHE A 14 -8.37 -0.91 -20.48
N PRO A 15 -8.47 0.35 -20.01
CA PRO A 15 -8.10 0.74 -18.65
C PRO A 15 -8.82 -0.06 -17.55
N THR A 16 -10.09 -0.41 -17.78
CA THR A 16 -10.91 -1.19 -16.84
C THR A 16 -10.47 -2.65 -16.75
N ILE A 17 -10.11 -3.28 -17.88
CA ILE A 17 -9.64 -4.67 -17.93
C ILE A 17 -8.29 -4.78 -17.22
N HIS A 18 -7.42 -3.78 -17.41
CA HIS A 18 -6.13 -3.73 -16.72
C HIS A 18 -6.28 -3.75 -15.18
N VAL A 19 -7.18 -2.92 -14.64
CA VAL A 19 -7.45 -2.90 -13.19
C VAL A 19 -7.93 -4.27 -12.70
N LEU A 20 -8.86 -4.91 -13.42
CA LEU A 20 -9.37 -6.22 -13.05
C LEU A 20 -8.28 -7.31 -13.07
N MET A 21 -7.43 -7.32 -14.11
CA MET A 21 -6.30 -8.26 -14.20
C MET A 21 -5.36 -8.07 -13.01
N VAL A 22 -4.94 -6.84 -12.73
CA VAL A 22 -4.06 -6.53 -11.60
C VAL A 22 -4.65 -7.01 -10.27
N VAL A 23 -5.94 -6.80 -10.05
CA VAL A 23 -6.66 -7.20 -8.83
C VAL A 23 -6.71 -8.74 -8.70
N CYS A 24 -7.09 -9.43 -9.77
CA CYS A 24 -7.19 -10.89 -9.77
C CYS A 24 -5.81 -11.57 -9.65
N ASP A 25 -4.81 -11.09 -10.39
CA ASP A 25 -3.46 -11.66 -10.38
C ASP A 25 -2.78 -11.47 -9.03
N SER A 26 -2.92 -10.28 -8.42
CA SER A 26 -2.39 -10.00 -7.09
C SER A 26 -3.02 -10.91 -6.03
N PHE A 27 -4.34 -11.09 -6.08
CA PHE A 27 -5.05 -11.96 -5.14
C PHE A 27 -4.72 -13.44 -5.35
N LEU A 28 -4.57 -13.88 -6.61
CA LEU A 28 -4.13 -15.22 -6.94
C LEU A 28 -2.72 -15.48 -6.38
N LEU A 29 -1.79 -14.55 -6.56
CA LEU A 29 -0.43 -14.66 -6.01
C LEU A 29 -0.44 -14.71 -4.48
N LEU A 30 -1.25 -13.92 -3.80
CA LEU A 30 -1.42 -14.01 -2.35
C LEU A 30 -2.01 -15.37 -1.92
N SER A 31 -2.95 -15.91 -2.69
CA SER A 31 -3.54 -17.23 -2.43
C SER A 31 -2.54 -18.37 -2.64
N ILE A 32 -1.69 -18.26 -3.66
CA ILE A 32 -0.58 -19.19 -3.91
C ILE A 32 0.44 -19.09 -2.78
N ALA A 33 0.81 -17.88 -2.37
CA ALA A 33 1.72 -17.65 -1.24
C ALA A 33 1.16 -18.24 0.07
N LYS A 34 -0.14 -18.06 0.33
CA LYS A 34 -0.83 -18.66 1.50
C LYS A 34 -0.69 -20.17 1.47
N THR A 35 -1.00 -20.78 0.33
CA THR A 35 -0.88 -22.23 0.15
C THR A 35 0.56 -22.70 0.30
N PHE A 36 1.53 -21.95 -0.23
CA PHE A 36 2.95 -22.28 -0.14
C PHE A 36 3.49 -22.22 1.30
N PHE A 37 3.07 -21.24 2.10
CA PHE A 37 3.51 -21.10 3.48
C PHE A 37 2.78 -22.04 4.45
N LEU A 38 1.48 -22.27 4.24
CA LEU A 38 0.67 -23.09 5.14
C LEU A 38 0.64 -24.58 4.77
N THR A 39 0.99 -24.94 3.52
CA THR A 39 1.00 -26.35 3.08
C THR A 39 2.37 -26.76 2.54
N LYS A 40 2.73 -28.03 2.67
CA LYS A 40 4.00 -28.58 2.13
C LYS A 40 3.86 -29.21 0.74
N VAL A 41 2.68 -29.16 0.14
CA VAL A 41 2.34 -29.95 -1.04
C VAL A 41 2.59 -29.17 -2.33
N ARG A 42 3.11 -29.84 -3.38
CA ARG A 42 3.21 -29.31 -4.76
C ARG A 42 3.96 -27.98 -4.92
N ARG A 43 5.01 -27.75 -4.11
CA ARG A 43 5.80 -26.50 -4.13
C ARG A 43 6.30 -26.08 -5.51
N LEU A 44 6.82 -27.01 -6.31
CA LEU A 44 7.29 -26.70 -7.66
C LEU A 44 6.16 -26.20 -8.57
N GLN A 45 4.99 -26.85 -8.53
CA GLN A 45 3.83 -26.41 -9.32
C GLN A 45 3.34 -25.04 -8.86
N LEU A 46 3.30 -24.78 -7.55
CA LEU A 46 2.94 -23.47 -7.00
C LEU A 46 3.91 -22.37 -7.46
N LEU A 47 5.22 -22.66 -7.50
CA LEU A 47 6.23 -21.72 -7.99
C LEU A 47 6.08 -21.45 -9.49
N CYS A 48 5.81 -22.48 -10.30
CA CYS A 48 5.52 -22.30 -11.73
C CYS A 48 4.27 -21.45 -11.95
N THR A 49 3.17 -21.73 -11.24
CA THR A 49 1.93 -20.93 -11.34
C THR A 49 2.16 -19.49 -10.87
N ALA A 50 2.93 -19.28 -9.81
CA ALA A 50 3.30 -17.94 -9.35
C ALA A 50 4.13 -17.19 -10.41
N GLY A 51 5.08 -17.87 -11.06
CA GLY A 51 5.87 -17.29 -12.15
C GLY A 51 4.98 -16.81 -13.30
N ILE A 52 3.98 -17.60 -13.69
CA ILE A 52 3.02 -17.24 -14.74
C ILE A 52 2.13 -16.07 -14.30
N ALA A 53 1.56 -16.13 -13.09
CA ALA A 53 0.69 -15.08 -12.55
C ALA A 53 1.42 -13.75 -12.30
N LEU A 54 2.74 -13.76 -12.21
CA LEU A 54 3.57 -12.57 -12.08
C LEU A 54 3.78 -11.84 -13.43
N LEU A 55 3.68 -12.56 -14.56
CA LEU A 55 3.95 -11.98 -15.89
C LEU A 55 3.06 -10.77 -16.19
N PRO A 56 1.72 -10.80 -16.01
CA PRO A 56 0.88 -9.63 -16.26
C PRO A 56 1.26 -8.43 -15.39
N LEU A 57 1.68 -8.65 -14.14
CA LEU A 57 2.11 -7.57 -13.24
C LEU A 57 3.45 -6.96 -13.65
N LEU A 58 4.38 -7.77 -14.16
CA LEU A 58 5.67 -7.30 -14.68
C LEU A 58 5.49 -6.51 -15.98
N PHE A 59 4.66 -7.01 -16.90
CA PHE A 59 4.37 -6.34 -18.17
C PHE A 59 3.46 -5.12 -18.00
N GLY A 60 2.57 -5.12 -17.01
CA GLY A 60 1.73 -3.98 -16.63
C GLY A 60 2.50 -2.82 -15.98
N LEU A 61 3.81 -2.99 -15.73
CA LEU A 61 4.75 -1.96 -15.25
C LEU A 61 4.30 -1.20 -13.97
N SER A 62 3.35 -1.72 -13.21
CA SER A 62 2.92 -1.10 -11.96
C SER A 62 3.88 -1.44 -10.82
N ARG A 63 5.01 -0.72 -10.77
CA ARG A 63 6.04 -0.85 -9.71
C ARG A 63 5.42 -0.75 -8.31
N GLY A 64 4.46 0.16 -8.14
CA GLY A 64 3.72 0.33 -6.89
C GLY A 64 2.92 -0.92 -6.49
N THR A 65 2.20 -1.53 -7.44
CA THR A 65 1.43 -2.76 -7.17
C THR A 65 2.35 -3.91 -6.75
N ILE A 66 3.53 -4.06 -7.37
CA ILE A 66 4.49 -5.10 -7.00
C ILE A 66 4.94 -4.91 -5.54
N VAL A 67 5.24 -3.68 -5.13
CA VAL A 67 5.63 -3.38 -3.73
C VAL A 67 4.49 -3.71 -2.76
N ILE A 68 3.24 -3.36 -3.11
CA ILE A 68 2.06 -3.67 -2.30
C ILE A 68 1.86 -5.19 -2.18
N LEU A 69 2.05 -5.94 -3.27
CA LEU A 69 1.97 -7.40 -3.27
C LEU A 69 3.06 -8.02 -2.38
N LEU A 70 4.31 -7.55 -2.49
CA LEU A 70 5.41 -8.01 -1.64
C LEU A 70 5.14 -7.71 -0.16
N LEU A 71 4.55 -6.56 0.14
CA LEU A 71 4.10 -6.22 1.49
C LEU A 71 3.01 -7.19 1.98
N GLY A 72 2.03 -7.52 1.14
CA GLY A 72 1.01 -8.53 1.47
C GLY A 72 1.61 -9.92 1.73
N ILE A 73 2.57 -10.36 0.91
CA ILE A 73 3.31 -11.62 1.12
C ILE A 73 4.10 -11.57 2.45
N LEU A 74 4.72 -10.43 2.77
CA LEU A 74 5.40 -10.23 4.05
C LEU A 74 4.42 -10.34 5.22
N MET A 75 3.26 -9.69 5.15
CA MET A 75 2.23 -9.76 6.20
C MET A 75 1.75 -11.19 6.42
N LEU A 76 1.56 -11.94 5.33
CA LEU A 76 1.20 -13.36 5.37
C LEU A 76 2.32 -14.21 5.99
N PHE A 77 3.58 -13.95 5.65
CA PHE A 77 4.72 -14.61 6.27
C PHE A 77 4.77 -14.35 7.77
N LEU A 78 4.59 -13.09 8.21
CA LEU A 78 4.52 -12.73 9.63
C LEU A 78 3.37 -13.45 10.36
N LEU A 79 2.21 -13.61 9.71
CA LEU A 79 1.09 -14.38 10.25
C LEU A 79 1.50 -15.84 10.55
N THR A 80 2.30 -16.47 9.68
CA THR A 80 2.80 -17.84 9.90
C THR A 80 3.82 -17.93 11.04
N LEU A 81 4.52 -16.83 11.33
CA LEU A 81 5.50 -16.76 12.41
C LEU A 81 4.89 -16.49 13.80
N ARG A 82 3.59 -16.22 13.93
CA ARG A 82 2.97 -15.74 15.19
C ARG A 82 3.29 -16.59 16.43
N LYS A 83 3.51 -17.90 16.26
CA LYS A 83 3.81 -18.85 17.36
C LYS A 83 5.31 -19.08 17.58
N LYS A 84 6.19 -18.46 16.79
CA LYS A 84 7.64 -18.74 16.73
C LYS A 84 8.53 -17.49 16.86
N ILE A 85 7.95 -16.32 17.12
CA ILE A 85 8.73 -15.09 17.31
C ILE A 85 9.50 -15.20 18.62
N THR A 86 10.78 -15.54 18.52
CA THR A 86 11.75 -15.43 19.61
C THR A 86 12.45 -14.09 19.52
N ILE A 87 13.05 -13.63 20.62
CA ILE A 87 13.87 -12.39 20.65
C ILE A 87 14.95 -12.42 19.55
N LYS A 88 15.57 -13.59 19.31
CA LYS A 88 16.58 -13.77 18.25
C LYS A 88 16.02 -13.47 16.85
N VAL A 89 14.81 -13.98 16.55
CA VAL A 89 14.11 -13.70 15.28
C VAL A 89 13.77 -12.21 15.17
N GLY A 90 13.33 -11.60 16.28
CA GLY A 90 13.06 -10.15 16.33
C GLY A 90 14.30 -9.31 16.01
N VAL A 91 15.47 -9.65 16.56
CA VAL A 91 16.74 -8.96 16.26
C VAL A 91 17.11 -9.10 14.79
N VAL A 92 16.98 -10.29 14.20
CA VAL A 92 17.28 -10.51 12.77
C VAL A 92 16.34 -9.68 11.88
N ILE A 93 15.04 -9.67 12.18
CA ILE A 93 14.06 -8.85 11.46
C ILE A 93 14.40 -7.36 11.59
N GLY A 94 14.78 -6.90 12.78
CA GLY A 94 15.17 -5.51 13.03
C GLY A 94 16.41 -5.09 12.22
N LEU A 95 17.44 -5.94 12.17
CA LEU A 95 18.64 -5.69 11.36
C LEU A 95 18.33 -5.66 9.86
N LEU A 96 17.50 -6.58 9.37
CA LEU A 96 17.05 -6.59 7.97
C LEU A 96 16.24 -5.33 7.63
N LEU A 97 15.41 -4.86 8.56
CA LEU A 97 14.65 -3.63 8.39
C LEU A 97 15.57 -2.40 8.34
N LEU A 98 16.54 -2.29 9.25
CA LEU A 98 17.53 -1.20 9.22
C LEU A 98 18.35 -1.21 7.93
N PHE A 99 18.75 -2.40 7.47
CA PHE A 99 19.45 -2.55 6.20
C PHE A 99 18.56 -2.13 5.01
N GLY A 100 17.30 -2.55 5.00
CA GLY A 100 16.33 -2.16 3.97
C GLY A 100 16.06 -0.65 3.94
N LEU A 101 15.96 0.00 5.11
CA LEU A 101 15.82 1.45 5.23
C LEU A 101 17.06 2.21 4.72
N TYR A 102 18.25 1.68 4.99
CA TYR A 102 19.49 2.23 4.46
C TYR A 102 19.55 2.12 2.93
N LEU A 103 19.22 0.95 2.38
CA LEU A 103 19.13 0.75 0.94
C LEU A 103 18.10 1.69 0.31
N PHE A 104 16.92 1.80 0.90
CA PHE A 104 15.89 2.75 0.46
C PHE A 104 16.43 4.18 0.37
N GLY A 105 17.21 4.63 1.36
CA GLY A 105 17.85 5.93 1.32
C GLY A 105 18.88 6.09 0.21
N ILE A 106 19.67 5.06 -0.07
CA ILE A 106 20.62 5.06 -1.19
C ILE A 106 19.87 5.18 -2.53
N THR A 107 18.82 4.38 -2.72
CA THR A 107 18.00 4.47 -3.95
C THR A 107 17.31 5.82 -4.07
N GLY A 108 16.94 6.43 -2.94
CA GLY A 108 16.43 7.79 -2.86
C GLY A 108 17.43 8.82 -3.37
N ASN A 109 18.68 8.78 -2.88
CA ASN A 109 19.76 9.65 -3.35
C ASN A 109 19.98 9.48 -4.86
N TYR A 110 20.06 8.23 -5.33
CA TYR A 110 20.23 7.95 -6.77
C TYR A 110 19.13 8.61 -7.61
N ARG A 111 17.86 8.40 -7.22
CA ARG A 111 16.72 8.97 -7.95
C ARG A 111 16.79 10.49 -7.97
N MET A 112 16.97 11.11 -6.81
CA MET A 112 16.91 12.56 -6.71
C MET A 112 18.12 13.24 -7.35
N ASN A 113 19.33 12.69 -7.20
CA ASN A 113 20.51 13.23 -7.86
C ASN A 113 20.37 13.14 -9.38
N HIS A 114 19.83 12.03 -9.89
CA HIS A 114 19.54 11.87 -11.31
C HIS A 114 18.47 12.87 -11.81
N ASP A 115 17.37 13.04 -11.06
CA ASP A 115 16.29 13.98 -11.40
C ASP A 115 16.81 15.44 -11.48
N TYR A 116 17.83 15.79 -10.70
CA TYR A 116 18.45 17.12 -10.67
C TYR A 116 19.75 17.23 -11.50
N GLY A 117 20.13 16.20 -12.26
CA GLY A 117 21.31 16.21 -13.12
C GLY A 117 22.66 16.15 -12.38
N HIS A 118 22.67 15.78 -11.09
CA HIS A 118 23.88 15.54 -10.32
C HIS A 118 24.39 14.12 -10.54
N THR A 119 25.68 13.97 -10.85
CA THR A 119 26.38 12.66 -10.95
C THR A 119 27.11 12.29 -9.67
N GLU A 120 26.65 12.79 -8.52
CA GLU A 120 27.24 12.53 -7.20
C GLU A 120 27.16 11.05 -6.82
N ASN A 121 28.02 10.61 -5.89
CA ASN A 121 28.04 9.23 -5.41
C ASN A 121 26.69 8.83 -4.79
N LEU A 122 26.31 7.56 -4.93
CA LEU A 122 25.05 6.98 -4.41
C LEU A 122 24.84 7.19 -2.89
N THR A 123 25.92 7.42 -2.15
CA THR A 123 25.92 7.63 -0.70
C THR A 123 25.81 9.10 -0.30
N GLU A 124 25.96 10.04 -1.24
CA GLU A 124 25.88 11.48 -0.95
C GLU A 124 24.41 11.91 -0.81
N SER A 125 24.08 12.44 0.36
CA SER A 125 22.72 12.87 0.74
C SER A 125 22.62 14.41 0.84
N SER A 126 23.59 15.13 0.30
CA SER A 126 23.69 16.61 0.29
C SER A 126 22.36 17.27 -0.10
N LEU A 127 21.79 16.84 -1.23
CA LEU A 127 20.58 17.41 -1.81
C LEU A 127 19.36 17.19 -0.91
N ILE A 128 19.18 15.98 -0.36
CA ILE A 128 17.99 15.69 0.47
C ILE A 128 18.08 16.38 1.82
N LEU A 129 19.30 16.48 2.37
CA LEU A 129 19.55 17.20 3.61
C LEU A 129 19.29 18.71 3.43
N SER A 130 19.65 19.27 2.28
CA SER A 130 19.37 20.68 1.95
C SER A 130 17.87 20.93 1.78
N ILE A 131 17.21 20.17 0.91
CA ILE A 131 15.76 20.32 0.61
C ILE A 131 14.92 20.09 1.87
N GLY A 132 15.23 19.03 2.63
CA GLY A 132 14.56 18.73 3.90
C GLY A 132 14.93 19.65 5.05
N LYS A 133 15.90 20.56 4.87
CA LYS A 133 16.44 21.45 5.90
C LYS A 133 16.89 20.69 7.15
N ALA A 134 17.74 19.68 6.95
CA ALA A 134 18.31 18.88 8.03
C ALA A 134 19.04 19.77 9.04
N THR A 135 18.83 19.49 10.32
CA THR A 135 19.51 20.23 11.40
C THR A 135 20.99 19.88 11.46
N ASN A 136 21.82 20.83 11.89
CA ASN A 136 23.25 20.59 12.13
C ASN A 136 23.48 19.40 13.06
N LYS A 137 22.62 19.22 14.07
CA LYS A 137 22.67 18.06 14.98
C LYS A 137 22.59 16.71 14.24
N PHE A 138 21.80 16.61 13.17
CA PHE A 138 21.73 15.40 12.37
C PHE A 138 22.90 15.29 11.39
N THR A 139 23.27 16.37 10.71
CA THR A 139 24.39 16.37 9.75
C THR A 139 25.71 16.01 10.43
N ASP A 140 25.90 16.45 11.67
CA ASP A 140 27.14 16.25 12.43
C ASP A 140 27.13 14.93 13.23
N SER A 141 26.00 14.20 13.23
CA SER A 141 25.88 12.91 13.91
C SER A 141 26.56 11.76 13.16
N ASN A 142 26.87 10.67 13.89
CA ASN A 142 27.38 9.42 13.32
C ASN A 142 26.31 8.55 12.62
N ILE A 143 25.07 9.05 12.49
CA ILE A 143 24.00 8.33 11.80
C ILE A 143 24.26 8.41 10.28
N PRO A 144 24.24 7.27 9.56
CA PRO A 144 24.36 7.29 8.10
C PRO A 144 23.30 8.19 7.45
N LYS A 145 23.75 9.14 6.64
CA LYS A 145 22.87 10.16 6.05
C LYS A 145 21.73 9.62 5.17
N PRO A 146 21.86 8.46 4.49
CA PRO A 146 20.73 7.85 3.79
C PRO A 146 19.49 7.59 4.68
N PHE A 147 19.64 7.41 6.00
CA PHE A 147 18.48 7.26 6.89
C PHE A 147 17.61 8.52 6.99
N TYR A 148 18.10 9.67 6.53
CA TYR A 148 17.31 10.89 6.45
C TYR A 148 16.09 10.73 5.54
N TRP A 149 16.19 9.91 4.48
CA TRP A 149 15.04 9.56 3.64
C TRP A 149 13.93 8.88 4.42
N THR A 150 14.27 7.94 5.30
CA THR A 150 13.28 7.28 6.16
C THR A 150 12.59 8.28 7.08
N TYR A 151 13.35 9.19 7.69
CA TYR A 151 12.79 10.25 8.51
C TYR A 151 11.82 11.12 7.70
N ILE A 152 12.26 11.63 6.55
CA ILE A 152 11.44 12.50 5.70
C ILE A 152 10.17 11.77 5.24
N TYR A 153 10.25 10.53 4.75
CA TYR A 153 9.06 9.78 4.33
C TYR A 153 8.10 9.48 5.49
N ALA A 154 8.61 9.32 6.71
CA ALA A 154 7.76 9.14 7.90
C ALA A 154 7.08 10.44 8.35
N THR A 155 7.76 11.59 8.21
CA THR A 155 7.27 12.87 8.76
C THR A 155 6.58 13.76 7.73
N SER A 156 6.97 13.72 6.46
CA SER A 156 6.45 14.63 5.43
C SER A 156 4.96 14.45 5.15
N PRO A 157 4.36 13.23 5.18
CA PRO A 157 2.91 13.11 5.00
C PRO A 157 2.13 13.84 6.09
N ILE A 158 2.59 13.72 7.34
CA ILE A 158 1.99 14.40 8.51
C ILE A 158 2.19 15.91 8.41
N ALA A 159 3.38 16.34 8.00
CA ALA A 159 3.68 17.76 7.84
C ALA A 159 2.85 18.39 6.69
N ASN A 160 2.68 17.69 5.57
CA ASN A 160 1.79 18.11 4.49
C ASN A 160 0.33 18.16 4.97
N PHE A 161 -0.14 17.18 5.75
CA PHE A 161 -1.47 17.23 6.34
C PHE A 161 -1.65 18.49 7.20
N ARG A 162 -0.71 18.75 8.12
CA ARG A 162 -0.72 19.98 8.95
C ARG A 162 -0.74 21.24 8.09
N TYR A 163 0.08 21.29 7.04
CA TYR A 163 0.14 22.43 6.12
C TYR A 163 -1.22 22.72 5.47
N ASN A 164 -1.96 21.69 5.06
CA ASN A 164 -3.33 21.84 4.55
C ASN A 164 -4.29 22.42 5.60
N THR A 165 -4.15 22.01 6.87
CA THR A 165 -4.99 22.52 7.97
C THR A 165 -4.67 23.96 8.38
N GLU A 166 -3.48 24.45 8.07
CA GLU A 166 -3.06 25.84 8.33
C GLU A 166 -3.47 26.77 7.18
N LEU A 167 -3.44 26.29 5.94
CA LEU A 167 -3.73 27.09 4.75
C LEU A 167 -5.22 27.21 4.40
N SER A 168 -6.02 26.23 4.79
CA SER A 168 -7.42 26.15 4.39
C SER A 168 -8.31 25.81 5.58
N SER A 169 -9.58 26.18 5.50
CA SER A 169 -10.60 25.75 6.46
C SER A 169 -11.88 25.42 5.69
N PRO A 170 -11.91 24.28 4.99
CA PRO A 170 -13.04 23.90 4.15
C PRO A 170 -14.30 23.75 4.99
N THR A 171 -15.40 24.38 4.54
CA THR A 171 -16.71 24.23 5.17
C THR A 171 -17.54 23.19 4.44
N ALA A 172 -18.20 22.33 5.20
CA ALA A 172 -19.07 21.30 4.63
C ALA A 172 -20.25 21.93 3.87
N SER A 173 -20.37 21.57 2.58
CA SER A 173 -21.55 21.84 1.77
C SER A 173 -22.20 20.50 1.38
N THR A 174 -23.51 20.51 1.07
CA THR A 174 -24.21 19.29 0.64
C THR A 174 -23.66 18.73 -0.67
N ALA A 175 -23.15 19.59 -1.57
CA ALA A 175 -22.48 19.17 -2.81
C ALA A 175 -21.18 18.39 -2.52
N ASN A 176 -20.39 18.86 -1.54
CA ASN A 176 -19.10 18.28 -1.22
C ASN A 176 -19.22 16.94 -0.46
N ILE A 177 -20.37 16.67 0.19
CA ILE A 177 -20.58 15.41 0.94
C ILE A 177 -20.66 14.21 -0.01
N GLY A 178 -21.40 14.32 -1.11
CA GLY A 178 -21.54 13.23 -2.08
C GLY A 178 -20.19 12.88 -2.72
N GLU A 179 -19.44 13.92 -3.10
CA GLU A 179 -18.11 13.78 -3.68
C GLU A 179 -17.11 13.20 -2.67
N PHE A 180 -17.14 13.67 -1.42
CA PHE A 180 -16.35 13.10 -0.33
C PHE A 180 -16.60 11.59 -0.17
N LEU A 181 -17.88 11.18 -0.15
CA LEU A 181 -18.24 9.78 0.05
C LEU A 181 -17.71 8.88 -1.08
N VAL A 182 -17.89 9.32 -2.32
CA VAL A 182 -17.45 8.54 -3.48
C VAL A 182 -15.93 8.51 -3.58
N THR A 183 -15.25 9.63 -3.39
CA THR A 183 -13.79 9.72 -3.59
C THR A 183 -12.98 9.05 -2.47
N ASN A 184 -13.51 9.00 -1.25
CA ASN A 184 -12.77 8.44 -0.11
C ASN A 184 -13.10 6.98 0.22
N PHE A 185 -14.29 6.48 -0.13
CA PHE A 185 -14.73 5.14 0.26
C PHE A 185 -14.92 4.18 -0.92
N PHE A 186 -14.89 4.67 -2.17
CA PHE A 186 -14.99 3.82 -3.36
C PHE A 186 -13.65 3.72 -4.11
N PRO A 187 -13.42 2.62 -4.84
CA PRO A 187 -12.30 2.49 -5.77
C PRO A 187 -12.19 3.68 -6.73
N ASP A 188 -10.96 4.11 -7.00
CA ASP A 188 -10.65 5.32 -7.77
C ASP A 188 -11.10 5.23 -9.23
N PHE A 189 -11.24 4.03 -9.80
CA PHE A 189 -11.83 3.87 -11.13
C PHE A 189 -13.32 4.27 -11.17
N ILE A 190 -14.03 4.17 -10.03
CA ILE A 190 -15.42 4.62 -9.89
C ILE A 190 -15.44 6.12 -9.65
N SER A 191 -14.64 6.62 -8.71
CA SER A 191 -14.65 8.04 -8.36
C SER A 191 -14.27 8.92 -9.55
N LYS A 192 -13.23 8.55 -10.31
CA LYS A 192 -12.79 9.27 -11.52
C LYS A 192 -13.83 9.32 -12.64
N ARG A 193 -14.83 8.44 -12.59
CA ARG A 193 -15.92 8.43 -13.58
C ARG A 193 -17.12 9.26 -13.13
N ILE A 194 -17.42 9.30 -11.84
CA ILE A 194 -18.53 10.07 -11.28
C ILE A 194 -18.12 11.54 -11.11
N TYR A 195 -16.91 11.78 -10.62
CA TYR A 195 -16.36 13.11 -10.35
C TYR A 195 -14.99 13.21 -11.05
N PRO A 196 -14.92 13.53 -12.35
CA PRO A 196 -13.66 13.49 -13.09
C PRO A 196 -12.65 14.59 -12.68
N THR A 197 -13.10 15.66 -12.03
CA THR A 197 -12.29 16.85 -11.67
C THR A 197 -11.83 16.86 -10.21
N TYR A 198 -12.21 15.87 -9.39
CA TYR A 198 -11.95 15.91 -7.94
C TYR A 198 -10.46 16.02 -7.57
N GLU A 199 -9.57 15.49 -8.40
CA GLU A 199 -8.12 15.57 -8.16
C GLU A 199 -7.61 17.02 -8.29
N ASP A 200 -8.21 17.80 -9.18
CA ASP A 200 -7.89 19.22 -9.38
C ASP A 200 -8.63 20.10 -8.35
N ASP A 201 -9.91 19.81 -8.10
CA ASP A 201 -10.77 20.59 -7.19
C ASP A 201 -10.34 20.48 -5.72
N TYR A 202 -9.75 19.34 -5.32
CA TYR A 202 -9.36 19.05 -3.93
C TYR A 202 -7.88 18.69 -3.79
N GLN A 203 -7.04 19.24 -4.66
CA GLN A 203 -5.61 19.02 -4.65
C GLN A 203 -4.99 19.39 -3.29
N ALA A 204 -4.16 18.49 -2.76
CA ALA A 204 -3.47 18.73 -1.50
C ALA A 204 -2.32 19.73 -1.68
N TRP A 205 -2.21 20.68 -0.76
CA TRP A 205 -1.07 21.58 -0.66
C TRP A 205 0.15 20.83 -0.11
N LEU A 206 1.30 21.00 -0.75
CA LEU A 206 2.56 20.38 -0.35
C LEU A 206 3.49 21.44 0.22
N MET A 207 4.24 21.12 1.28
CA MET A 207 5.25 22.04 1.81
C MET A 207 6.38 22.30 0.81
N THR A 208 6.69 21.29 -0.02
CA THR A 208 7.65 21.37 -1.12
C THR A 208 7.29 20.32 -2.17
N ASN A 209 7.61 20.58 -3.44
CA ASN A 209 7.19 19.73 -4.56
C ASN A 209 7.88 18.36 -4.56
N GLU A 210 9.00 18.20 -3.86
CA GLU A 210 9.74 16.95 -3.75
C GLU A 210 9.08 15.96 -2.77
N PHE A 211 8.27 16.46 -1.84
CA PHE A 211 7.60 15.66 -0.82
C PHE A 211 6.11 15.51 -1.16
N THR A 212 5.84 14.72 -2.20
CA THR A 212 4.50 14.58 -2.82
C THR A 212 3.51 13.71 -2.04
N VAL A 213 3.95 13.05 -0.98
CA VAL A 213 3.13 12.10 -0.23
C VAL A 213 2.33 12.82 0.88
N THR A 214 1.07 12.46 1.03
CA THR A 214 0.15 13.02 2.04
C THR A 214 -0.50 11.89 2.85
N THR A 215 -1.01 12.16 4.04
CA THR A 215 -1.70 11.11 4.80
C THR A 215 -3.07 10.78 4.19
N ALA A 216 -3.63 9.60 4.50
CA ALA A 216 -5.01 9.26 4.17
C ALA A 216 -6.06 10.27 4.66
N PHE A 217 -5.72 11.11 5.65
CA PHE A 217 -6.63 12.13 6.21
C PHE A 217 -6.62 13.45 5.44
N THR A 218 -5.68 13.64 4.52
CA THR A 218 -5.53 14.92 3.79
C THR A 218 -6.70 15.17 2.86
N LEU A 219 -7.05 14.19 2.02
CA LEU A 219 -8.20 14.32 1.12
C LEU A 219 -9.54 14.46 1.89
N PRO A 220 -9.83 13.66 2.93
CA PRO A 220 -10.98 13.90 3.80
C PRO A 220 -11.07 15.33 4.35
N TYR A 221 -9.92 15.91 4.73
CA TYR A 221 -9.86 17.28 5.21
C TYR A 221 -10.13 18.31 4.11
N THR A 222 -9.54 18.16 2.92
CA THR A 222 -9.76 19.12 1.83
C THR A 222 -11.22 19.16 1.39
N PHE A 223 -11.94 18.03 1.50
CA PHE A 223 -13.37 17.94 1.21
C PHE A 223 -14.28 18.64 2.23
N LEU A 224 -14.13 18.30 3.53
CA LEU A 224 -15.10 18.65 4.57
C LEU A 224 -14.47 19.19 5.87
N GLY A 225 -13.19 19.57 5.83
CA GLY A 225 -12.42 19.99 6.99
C GLY A 225 -12.33 18.88 8.04
N TRP A 226 -12.33 19.27 9.32
CA TRP A 226 -12.27 18.32 10.43
C TRP A 226 -13.45 17.34 10.49
N MET A 227 -14.60 17.70 9.92
CA MET A 227 -15.73 16.76 9.83
C MET A 227 -15.38 15.56 8.94
N GLY A 228 -14.76 15.80 7.79
CA GLY A 228 -14.31 14.74 6.89
C GLY A 228 -13.27 13.83 7.56
N VAL A 229 -12.33 14.42 8.30
CA VAL A 229 -11.34 13.68 9.10
C VAL A 229 -12.01 12.79 10.13
N CYS A 230 -12.97 13.31 10.90
CA CYS A 230 -13.69 12.54 11.91
C CYS A 230 -14.50 11.39 11.31
N VAL A 231 -15.23 11.64 10.21
CA VAL A 231 -16.01 10.60 9.51
C VAL A 231 -15.09 9.52 8.96
N PHE A 232 -13.99 9.91 8.31
CA PHE A 232 -13.01 8.97 7.80
C PHE A 232 -12.32 8.18 8.92
N LEU A 233 -11.99 8.81 10.05
CA LEU A 233 -11.43 8.13 11.21
C LEU A 233 -12.39 7.06 11.78
N ILE A 234 -13.68 7.39 11.92
CA ILE A 234 -14.69 6.42 12.35
C ILE A 234 -14.73 5.22 11.41
N TYR A 235 -14.72 5.47 10.09
CA TYR A 235 -14.64 4.40 9.10
C TYR A 235 -13.38 3.55 9.26
N VAL A 236 -12.20 4.17 9.39
CA VAL A 236 -10.92 3.48 9.61
C VAL A 236 -10.93 2.64 10.89
N LEU A 237 -11.62 3.06 11.95
CA LEU A 237 -11.67 2.29 13.20
C LEU A 237 -12.67 1.12 13.11
N LEU A 238 -13.81 1.31 12.43
CA LEU A 238 -14.87 0.30 12.36
C LEU A 238 -14.69 -0.70 11.23
N PHE A 239 -14.08 -0.30 10.12
CA PHE A 239 -13.90 -1.13 8.93
C PHE A 239 -13.29 -2.50 9.21
N PRO A 240 -12.16 -2.64 9.94
CA PRO A 240 -11.50 -3.93 10.06
C PRO A 240 -12.31 -4.88 10.95
N ILE A 241 -13.03 -4.35 11.94
CA ILE A 241 -13.94 -5.11 12.81
C ILE A 241 -15.10 -5.65 11.97
N VAL A 242 -15.80 -4.78 11.25
CA VAL A 242 -16.96 -5.15 10.44
C VAL A 242 -16.57 -6.09 9.32
N TYR A 243 -15.52 -5.75 8.56
CA TYR A 243 -15.05 -6.54 7.42
C TYR A 243 -14.62 -7.94 7.83
N LEU A 244 -13.80 -8.08 8.88
CA LEU A 244 -13.31 -9.39 9.31
C LEU A 244 -14.41 -10.26 9.91
N GLU A 245 -15.38 -9.69 10.63
CA GLU A 245 -16.54 -10.45 11.11
C GLU A 245 -17.44 -10.93 9.97
N LEU A 246 -17.65 -10.10 8.94
CA LEU A 246 -18.36 -10.53 7.72
C LEU A 246 -17.62 -11.69 7.03
N ILE A 247 -16.30 -11.60 6.89
CA ILE A 247 -15.49 -12.69 6.31
C ILE A 247 -15.59 -13.96 7.14
N ARG A 248 -15.52 -13.85 8.47
CA ARG A 248 -15.63 -15.01 9.37
C ARG A 248 -16.97 -15.73 9.21
N LYS A 249 -18.05 -14.99 8.98
CA LYS A 249 -19.40 -15.54 8.80
C LYS A 249 -19.62 -16.13 7.40
N PHE A 250 -19.18 -15.44 6.35
CA PHE A 250 -19.55 -15.76 4.97
C PHE A 250 -18.45 -16.47 4.16
N ALA A 251 -17.17 -16.26 4.50
CA ALA A 251 -16.03 -16.79 3.76
C ALA A 251 -14.87 -17.22 4.70
N PRO A 252 -15.10 -18.07 5.71
CA PRO A 252 -14.10 -18.37 6.76
C PRO A 252 -12.78 -18.95 6.23
N GLY A 253 -12.81 -19.70 5.12
CA GLY A 253 -11.58 -20.24 4.49
C GLY A 253 -10.62 -19.17 3.95
N TYR A 254 -11.12 -17.95 3.72
CA TYR A 254 -10.37 -16.81 3.20
C TYR A 254 -10.01 -15.78 4.29
N PHE A 255 -10.27 -16.09 5.57
CA PHE A 255 -10.02 -15.18 6.69
C PHE A 255 -8.57 -14.67 6.76
N ASP A 256 -7.57 -15.55 6.59
CA ASP A 256 -6.16 -15.13 6.60
C ASP A 256 -5.82 -14.15 5.47
N LEU A 257 -6.40 -14.36 4.28
CA LEU A 257 -6.18 -13.47 3.14
C LEU A 257 -6.85 -12.12 3.39
N ALA A 258 -8.08 -12.11 3.91
CA ALA A 258 -8.76 -10.89 4.32
C ALA A 258 -7.96 -10.11 5.37
N LEU A 259 -7.45 -10.80 6.40
CA LEU A 259 -6.60 -10.20 7.43
C LEU A 259 -5.32 -9.59 6.86
N VAL A 260 -4.66 -10.28 5.93
CA VAL A 260 -3.46 -9.80 5.24
C VAL A 260 -3.76 -8.56 4.38
N LEU A 261 -4.84 -8.58 3.61
CA LEU A 261 -5.27 -7.44 2.78
C LEU A 261 -5.59 -6.22 3.65
N THR A 262 -6.38 -6.40 4.70
CA THR A 262 -6.68 -5.34 5.66
C THR A 262 -5.39 -4.82 6.31
N SER A 263 -4.51 -5.70 6.81
CA SER A 263 -3.24 -5.26 7.43
C SER A 263 -2.38 -4.45 6.46
N THR A 264 -2.34 -4.85 5.18
CA THR A 264 -1.61 -4.15 4.12
C THR A 264 -2.16 -2.74 3.90
N ILE A 265 -3.49 -2.57 3.85
CA ILE A 265 -4.14 -1.24 3.76
C ILE A 265 -3.70 -0.36 4.94
N TYR A 266 -3.71 -0.90 6.15
CA TYR A 266 -3.44 -0.11 7.36
C TYR A 266 -1.98 0.30 7.49
N VAL A 267 -1.05 -0.56 7.07
CA VAL A 267 0.38 -0.23 7.05
C VAL A 267 0.68 0.89 6.05
N LEU A 268 -0.09 0.98 4.97
CA LEU A 268 0.11 1.98 3.92
C LEU A 268 -0.70 3.28 4.14
N MET A 269 -1.69 3.25 5.02
CA MET A 269 -2.56 4.39 5.33
C MET A 269 -1.85 5.68 5.77
N PRO A 270 -0.69 5.65 6.46
CA PRO A 270 0.08 6.86 6.74
C PRO A 270 0.51 7.62 5.48
N PHE A 271 0.55 6.97 4.32
CA PHE A 271 1.08 7.52 3.06
C PHE A 271 0.02 7.84 2.00
N SER A 272 -1.20 7.29 2.11
CA SER A 272 -2.32 7.63 1.22
C SER A 272 -3.61 6.93 1.67
N ASN A 273 -4.75 7.33 1.11
CA ASN A 273 -6.00 6.59 1.26
C ASN A 273 -5.99 5.32 0.38
N PHE A 274 -5.55 4.20 0.95
CA PHE A 274 -5.53 2.92 0.26
C PHE A 274 -6.89 2.21 0.20
N PHE A 275 -7.95 2.78 0.80
CA PHE A 275 -9.33 2.31 0.58
C PHE A 275 -9.92 2.78 -0.75
N SER A 276 -9.46 3.91 -1.29
CA SER A 276 -9.85 4.34 -2.62
C SER A 276 -8.95 3.78 -3.72
N PHE A 277 -7.75 3.30 -3.40
CA PHE A 277 -6.85 2.73 -4.41
C PHE A 277 -7.39 1.40 -4.97
N SER A 278 -7.86 1.38 -6.23
CA SER A 278 -8.59 0.25 -6.82
C SER A 278 -7.83 -1.08 -6.77
N ALA A 279 -6.51 -1.06 -7.00
CA ALA A 279 -5.73 -2.28 -7.03
C ALA A 279 -5.68 -2.99 -5.66
N LEU A 280 -5.98 -2.31 -4.55
CA LEU A 280 -6.04 -2.92 -3.22
C LEU A 280 -7.48 -3.04 -2.70
N SER A 281 -8.29 -1.99 -2.84
CA SER A 281 -9.66 -1.97 -2.32
C SER A 281 -10.56 -2.99 -3.02
N MET A 282 -10.37 -3.21 -4.32
CA MET A 282 -11.13 -4.23 -5.06
C MET A 282 -10.77 -5.66 -4.63
N GLN A 283 -9.55 -5.90 -4.13
CA GLN A 283 -9.16 -7.20 -3.62
C GLN A 283 -9.97 -7.61 -2.38
N LEU A 284 -10.50 -6.64 -1.62
CA LEU A 284 -11.31 -6.91 -0.42
C LEU A 284 -12.62 -7.66 -0.74
N PHE A 285 -13.12 -7.56 -1.97
CA PHE A 285 -14.32 -8.30 -2.39
C PHE A 285 -14.04 -9.75 -2.80
N LEU A 286 -12.80 -10.06 -3.23
CA LEU A 286 -12.45 -11.38 -3.74
C LEU A 286 -12.60 -12.53 -2.73
N PRO A 287 -12.25 -12.37 -1.43
CA PRO A 287 -12.57 -13.37 -0.41
C PRO A 287 -14.05 -13.77 -0.38
N PHE A 288 -14.98 -12.83 -0.54
CA PHE A 288 -16.42 -13.13 -0.58
C PHE A 288 -16.79 -13.86 -1.86
N ILE A 289 -16.33 -13.37 -3.02
CA ILE A 289 -16.61 -13.97 -4.33
C ILE A 289 -16.10 -15.42 -4.35
N CYS A 290 -14.85 -15.65 -3.98
CA CYS A 290 -14.27 -17.00 -3.90
C CYS A 290 -14.95 -17.86 -2.81
N GLY A 291 -15.43 -17.25 -1.74
CA GLY A 291 -16.23 -17.89 -0.70
C GLY A 291 -17.55 -18.48 -1.22
N LEU A 292 -18.21 -17.81 -2.16
CA LEU A 292 -19.46 -18.30 -2.78
C LEU A 292 -19.25 -19.60 -3.56
N PHE A 293 -18.09 -19.78 -4.18
CA PHE A 293 -17.76 -20.96 -4.99
C PHE A 293 -17.03 -22.07 -4.20
N SER A 294 -16.55 -21.77 -2.99
CA SER A 294 -15.86 -22.76 -2.15
C SER A 294 -16.86 -23.73 -1.52
N GLN A 295 -16.91 -24.97 -2.00
CA GLN A 295 -17.74 -26.02 -1.40
C GLN A 295 -17.35 -26.21 0.09
N LYS A 296 -18.34 -26.04 1.00
CA LYS A 296 -18.20 -26.23 2.47
C LYS A 296 -17.52 -27.55 2.89
N LYS A 297 -17.46 -28.55 2.00
CA LYS A 297 -16.89 -29.88 2.26
C LYS A 297 -15.36 -29.91 2.38
N SER A 298 -14.61 -29.01 1.74
CA SER A 298 -13.13 -29.06 1.71
C SER A 298 -12.44 -28.52 2.97
N ILE A 299 -13.12 -27.73 3.80
CA ILE A 299 -12.48 -27.06 4.94
C ILE A 299 -12.20 -28.06 6.07
N LYS A 300 -13.10 -29.03 6.29
CA LYS A 300 -12.96 -30.03 7.37
C LYS A 300 -11.76 -30.98 7.15
N GLN A 301 -11.50 -31.37 5.89
CA GLN A 301 -10.40 -32.30 5.55
C GLN A 301 -9.00 -31.68 5.62
N ASN A 302 -8.87 -30.35 5.53
CA ASN A 302 -7.54 -29.70 5.62
C ASN A 302 -7.07 -29.53 7.07
N TYR A 303 -7.98 -29.37 8.03
CA TYR A 303 -7.63 -29.34 9.45
C TYR A 303 -7.25 -30.75 9.97
N GLU A 304 -7.90 -31.81 9.49
CA GLU A 304 -7.58 -33.20 9.85
C GLU A 304 -6.17 -33.64 9.36
N ARG A 305 -5.55 -32.93 8.39
CA ARG A 305 -4.16 -33.18 7.96
C ARG A 305 -3.10 -32.45 8.78
N GLU A 306 -3.45 -31.48 9.61
CA GLU A 306 -2.49 -30.85 10.53
C GLU A 306 -2.29 -31.67 11.81
N GLU A 307 -3.18 -32.63 12.09
CA GLU A 307 -3.14 -33.50 13.27
C GLU A 307 -2.57 -34.91 13.00
N ALA A 308 -2.12 -35.20 11.77
CA ALA A 308 -1.49 -36.47 11.39
C ALA A 308 -0.06 -36.25 10.86
#